data_AF-A0A9D6E385-F1
#
_entry.id   AF-A0A9D6E385-F1
#
_cell.length_a   1.000
_cell.length_b   1.000
_cell.length_c   1.000
_cell.angle_alpha   90.00
_cell.angle_beta   90.00
_cell.angle_gamma   90.00
#
_symmetry.space_group_name_H-M   'P 1'
#
loop_
_entity.id
_entity.type
_entity.pdbx_description
1 polymer ?
#
loop_
_entity_poly.entity_id
_entity_poly.type
_entity_poly.pdbx_seq_one_letter_code
_entity_poly.pdbx_strand_id
1 'polypeptide(L)'
;MSRGSGAASALDALSDVARVLSKDGPVSDFLNRYPWEKRFGLSDSLFLVGTDPIGACEAAAEFFFNLAFYNSTVDWAVLMRGALAFGEVQYAAPLFPETAGANLAGEAVVEAVTLEKTGGKGPRLFVSGAVADLIMQNTGSGGISWILDRCSENLCELLWLLPPNPTRINGGMVGQVADAVVRLFKRYGGDSQFSAHYVAYLDFVVRSLLCLREQNLNEVKAVLRQMDLERIELCGKHLMGVPGVPVILERLKSLCE
;
A
#
# COMPACT_ATOMS: atom_id res chain seq x y z
N MET A 1 21.98 -1.90 27.69
CA MET A 1 22.65 -1.22 26.57
C MET A 1 21.60 -0.96 25.49
N SER A 2 21.08 0.26 25.41
CA SER A 2 20.13 0.63 24.36
C SER A 2 20.89 0.86 23.05
N ARG A 3 20.72 -0.06 22.09
CA ARG A 3 21.10 0.23 20.70
C ARG A 3 20.09 1.26 20.18
N GLY A 4 20.59 2.40 19.71
CA GLY A 4 19.77 3.44 19.08
C GLY A 4 18.97 2.84 17.93
N SER A 5 17.66 2.65 18.14
CA SER A 5 16.79 1.90 17.23
C SER A 5 16.37 2.68 15.99
N GLY A 6 16.58 3.99 15.95
CA GLY A 6 16.15 4.84 14.83
C GLY A 6 17.01 4.72 13.57
N ALA A 7 18.33 4.89 13.69
CA ALA A 7 19.21 4.92 12.52
C ALA A 7 19.49 3.53 11.93
N ALA A 8 19.61 2.50 12.79
CA ALA A 8 19.83 1.13 12.34
C ALA A 8 18.60 0.55 11.61
N SER A 9 17.38 0.80 12.12
CA SER A 9 16.16 0.31 11.46
C SER A 9 15.87 1.00 10.12
N ALA A 10 16.21 2.29 9.99
CA ALA A 10 16.08 3.02 8.72
C ALA A 10 17.07 2.50 7.66
N LEU A 11 18.32 2.22 8.05
CA LEU A 11 19.35 1.60 7.18
C LEU A 11 18.96 0.18 6.73
N ASP A 12 18.34 -0.61 7.61
CA ASP A 12 17.88 -1.96 7.29
C ASP A 12 16.68 -1.94 6.32
N ALA A 13 15.70 -1.04 6.52
CA ALA A 13 14.55 -0.87 5.61
C ALA A 13 14.99 -0.36 4.22
N LEU A 14 15.98 0.52 4.19
CA LEU A 14 16.69 0.99 2.99
C LEU A 14 17.33 -0.14 2.20
N SER A 15 18.10 -0.97 2.90
CA SER A 15 18.74 -2.15 2.35
C SER A 15 17.69 -3.09 1.76
N ASP A 16 16.52 -3.22 2.40
CA ASP A 16 15.45 -4.08 1.93
C ASP A 16 14.78 -3.59 0.65
N VAL A 17 14.38 -2.31 0.59
CA VAL A 17 13.80 -1.74 -0.64
C VAL A 17 14.86 -1.71 -1.75
N ALA A 18 16.08 -1.24 -1.47
CA ALA A 18 17.16 -1.23 -2.44
C ALA A 18 17.52 -2.65 -2.91
N ARG A 19 17.47 -3.67 -2.05
CA ARG A 19 17.68 -5.09 -2.40
C ARG A 19 16.54 -5.64 -3.26
N VAL A 20 15.29 -5.26 -2.99
CA VAL A 20 14.16 -5.65 -3.85
C VAL A 20 14.26 -4.99 -5.22
N LEU A 21 14.72 -3.74 -5.28
CA LEU A 21 14.84 -2.97 -6.52
C LEU A 21 16.14 -3.22 -7.32
N SER A 22 17.20 -3.73 -6.67
CA SER A 22 18.49 -4.05 -7.31
C SER A 22 18.57 -5.47 -7.86
N LYS A 23 17.64 -6.35 -7.51
CA LYS A 23 17.47 -7.62 -8.19
C LYS A 23 16.80 -7.37 -9.53
N ASP A 24 17.47 -7.73 -10.62
CA ASP A 24 16.82 -7.83 -11.92
C ASP A 24 15.60 -8.76 -11.78
N GLY A 25 14.40 -8.21 -11.97
CA GLY A 25 13.18 -8.90 -11.62
C GLY A 25 11.92 -8.04 -11.74
N PRO A 26 10.74 -8.67 -11.64
CA PRO A 26 9.47 -8.06 -12.02
C PRO A 26 9.16 -6.78 -11.24
N VAL A 27 9.53 -6.70 -9.95
CA VAL A 27 9.28 -5.50 -9.12
C VAL A 27 10.11 -4.30 -9.58
N SER A 28 11.36 -4.51 -10.01
CA SER A 28 12.22 -3.43 -10.54
C SER A 28 11.74 -2.99 -11.93
N ASP A 29 11.32 -3.94 -12.77
CA ASP A 29 10.78 -3.66 -14.10
C ASP A 29 9.53 -2.76 -14.05
N PHE A 30 8.70 -2.87 -13.00
CA PHE A 30 7.52 -2.02 -12.83
C PHE A 30 7.86 -0.54 -12.66
N LEU A 31 8.96 -0.23 -11.97
CA LEU A 31 9.38 1.16 -11.78
C LEU A 31 9.93 1.80 -13.06
N ASN A 32 10.25 0.99 -14.07
CA ASN A 32 10.76 1.44 -15.36
C ASN A 32 9.66 1.52 -16.44
N ARG A 33 8.40 1.22 -16.09
CA ARG A 33 7.26 1.29 -17.02
C ARG A 33 6.55 2.63 -16.92
N TYR A 34 5.78 2.94 -17.96
CA TYR A 34 4.75 3.98 -17.95
C TYR A 34 3.91 3.86 -16.67
N PRO A 35 3.58 4.97 -15.98
CA PRO A 35 3.63 6.37 -16.42
C PRO A 35 4.84 7.18 -15.93
N TRP A 36 5.85 6.52 -15.36
CA TRP A 36 6.95 7.23 -14.69
C TRP A 36 7.94 7.79 -15.72
N GLU A 37 8.10 9.11 -15.73
CA GLU A 37 9.08 9.80 -16.57
C GLU A 37 10.41 9.95 -15.85
N LYS A 38 10.37 10.11 -14.53
CA LYS A 38 11.56 10.32 -13.70
C LYS A 38 11.45 9.64 -12.35
N ARG A 39 12.61 9.30 -11.81
CA ARG A 39 12.79 8.62 -10.53
C ARG A 39 13.89 9.32 -9.72
N PHE A 40 13.62 9.53 -8.43
CA PHE A 40 14.58 10.07 -7.47
C PHE A 40 14.57 9.18 -6.22
N GLY A 41 15.74 8.86 -5.69
CA GLY A 41 15.88 8.15 -4.41
C GLY A 41 16.39 9.10 -3.34
N LEU A 42 15.82 9.02 -2.13
CA LEU A 42 16.33 9.73 -0.96
C LEU A 42 16.17 8.83 0.26
N SER A 43 17.28 8.31 0.78
CA SER A 43 17.24 7.35 1.89
C SER A 43 16.24 6.22 1.54
N ASP A 44 15.36 5.86 2.47
CA ASP A 44 14.31 4.83 2.40
C ASP A 44 13.12 5.21 1.53
N SER A 45 13.15 6.39 0.89
CA SER A 45 12.06 6.89 0.06
C SER A 45 12.42 6.88 -1.42
N LEU A 46 11.38 6.65 -2.23
CA LEU A 46 11.42 6.70 -3.68
C LEU A 46 10.39 7.73 -4.15
N PHE A 47 10.82 8.68 -4.97
CA PHE A 47 9.96 9.64 -5.63
C PHE A 47 9.86 9.30 -7.11
N LEU A 48 8.64 9.18 -7.60
CA LEU A 48 8.32 8.92 -9.00
C LEU A 48 7.52 10.10 -9.53
N VAL A 49 7.86 10.57 -10.73
CA VAL A 49 7.17 11.69 -11.37
C VAL A 49 6.62 11.22 -12.70
N GLY A 50 5.35 11.54 -12.96
CA GLY A 50 4.65 11.24 -14.20
C GLY A 50 3.63 12.34 -14.50
N THR A 51 3.13 12.36 -15.73
CA THR A 51 2.20 13.38 -16.23
C THR A 51 0.75 12.90 -16.31
N ASP A 52 0.51 11.59 -16.25
CA ASP A 52 -0.83 10.99 -16.16
C ASP A 52 -1.15 10.61 -14.69
N PRO A 53 -2.01 11.38 -14.00
CA PRO A 53 -2.37 11.10 -12.61
C PRO A 53 -3.16 9.80 -12.44
N ILE A 54 -3.96 9.40 -13.45
CA ILE A 54 -4.76 8.17 -13.37
C ILE A 54 -3.84 6.97 -13.57
N GLY A 55 -3.03 6.97 -14.63
CA GLY A 55 -2.01 5.95 -14.84
C GLY A 55 -1.05 5.86 -13.65
N ALA A 56 -0.74 6.96 -12.98
CA ALA A 56 0.13 6.96 -11.79
C ALA A 56 -0.51 6.21 -10.62
N CYS A 57 -1.80 6.40 -10.39
CA CYS A 57 -2.55 5.65 -9.38
C CYS A 57 -2.59 4.16 -9.72
N GLU A 58 -2.85 3.80 -10.99
CA GLU A 58 -2.88 2.41 -11.44
C GLU A 58 -1.53 1.70 -11.26
N ALA A 59 -0.45 2.33 -11.72
CA ALA A 59 0.90 1.79 -11.63
C ALA A 59 1.38 1.69 -10.17
N ALA A 60 1.02 2.67 -9.32
CA ALA A 60 1.34 2.61 -7.91
C ALA A 60 0.57 1.47 -7.21
N ALA A 61 -0.73 1.31 -7.50
CA ALA A 61 -1.52 0.20 -6.95
C ALA A 61 -0.95 -1.17 -7.38
N GLU A 62 -0.59 -1.32 -8.65
CA GLU A 62 0.05 -2.53 -9.17
C GLU A 62 1.41 -2.80 -8.51
N PHE A 63 2.24 -1.77 -8.31
CA PHE A 63 3.51 -1.91 -7.59
C PHE A 63 3.29 -2.43 -6.15
N PHE A 64 2.34 -1.84 -5.42
CA PHE A 64 2.02 -2.26 -4.06
C PHE A 64 1.49 -3.70 -4.02
N PHE A 65 0.61 -4.07 -4.96
CA PHE A 65 0.10 -5.43 -5.08
C PHE A 65 1.23 -6.43 -5.32
N ASN A 66 2.14 -6.14 -6.26
CA ASN A 66 3.26 -7.02 -6.58
C ASN A 66 4.28 -7.11 -5.44
N LEU A 67 4.53 -6.03 -4.71
CA LEU A 67 5.35 -6.05 -3.51
C LEU A 67 4.71 -6.91 -2.41
N ALA A 68 3.39 -6.78 -2.22
CA ALA A 68 2.64 -7.61 -1.28
C ALA A 68 2.66 -9.10 -1.68
N PHE A 69 2.56 -9.38 -2.98
CA PHE A 69 2.71 -10.73 -3.52
C PHE A 69 4.11 -11.28 -3.28
N TYR A 70 5.17 -10.49 -3.52
CA TYR A 70 6.54 -10.87 -3.16
C TYR A 70 6.68 -11.15 -1.67
N ASN A 71 6.11 -10.30 -0.82
CA ASN A 71 6.09 -10.47 0.64
C ASN A 71 5.40 -11.78 1.08
N SER A 72 4.51 -12.35 0.26
CA SER A 72 3.89 -13.66 0.55
C SER A 72 4.88 -14.83 0.48
N THR A 73 6.02 -14.64 -0.17
CA THR A 73 7.03 -15.67 -0.46
C THR A 73 8.28 -15.58 0.42
N VAL A 74 8.40 -14.54 1.26
CA VAL A 74 9.57 -14.27 2.09
C VAL A 74 9.21 -14.18 3.58
N ASP A 75 10.19 -14.42 4.45
CA ASP A 75 9.98 -14.42 5.91
C ASP A 75 9.78 -13.02 6.50
N TRP A 76 10.38 -12.00 5.89
CA TRP A 76 10.33 -10.61 6.33
C TRP A 76 9.69 -9.76 5.25
N ALA A 77 8.54 -9.18 5.57
CA ALA A 77 7.78 -8.36 4.65
C ALA A 77 8.36 -6.94 4.56
N VAL A 78 8.54 -6.45 3.34
CA VAL A 78 8.84 -5.05 3.07
C VAL A 78 7.55 -4.26 3.09
N LEU A 79 7.34 -3.46 4.14
CA LEU A 79 6.13 -2.66 4.32
C LEU A 79 6.37 -1.23 3.82
N MET A 80 5.74 -0.87 2.70
CA MET A 80 5.87 0.47 2.11
C MET A 80 4.61 1.30 2.31
N ARG A 81 4.79 2.61 2.50
CA ARG A 81 3.71 3.59 2.37
C ARG A 81 3.99 4.48 1.18
N GLY A 82 2.93 4.96 0.55
CA GLY A 82 3.01 5.79 -0.62
C GLY A 82 1.93 6.85 -0.59
N ALA A 83 2.19 7.92 -1.30
CA ALA A 83 1.26 9.03 -1.49
C ALA A 83 1.39 9.56 -2.92
N LEU A 84 0.27 9.93 -3.52
CA LEU A 84 0.22 10.63 -4.79
C LEU A 84 -0.39 12.01 -4.58
N ALA A 85 0.28 13.01 -5.14
CA ALA A 85 -0.18 14.39 -5.18
C ALA A 85 -0.04 14.91 -6.61
N PHE A 86 -0.88 15.88 -6.97
CA PHE A 86 -0.89 16.48 -8.30
C PHE A 86 -0.65 17.98 -8.18
N GLY A 87 0.31 18.49 -8.93
CA GLY A 87 0.68 19.90 -8.88
C GLY A 87 2.03 20.18 -9.52
N GLU A 88 2.53 21.39 -9.32
CA GLU A 88 3.83 21.81 -9.85
C GLU A 88 4.98 21.04 -9.20
N VAL A 89 5.91 20.59 -10.04
CA VAL A 89 7.17 19.97 -9.64
C VAL A 89 8.31 20.56 -10.45
N GLN A 90 9.37 20.98 -9.78
CA GLN A 90 10.58 21.54 -10.34
C GLN A 90 11.77 20.63 -10.11
N TYR A 91 12.62 20.55 -11.14
CA TYR A 91 13.88 19.84 -11.10
C TYR A 91 15.00 20.85 -10.89
N ALA A 92 15.65 20.78 -9.74
CA ALA A 92 16.76 21.66 -9.42
C ALA A 92 18.09 20.89 -9.44
N ALA A 93 19.17 21.63 -9.68
CA ALA A 93 20.51 21.10 -9.48
C ALA A 93 20.65 20.58 -8.02
N PRO A 94 21.40 19.49 -7.80
CA PRO A 94 21.57 18.94 -6.47
C PRO A 94 22.32 19.95 -5.57
N LEU A 95 21.84 20.10 -4.34
CA LEU A 95 22.50 20.91 -3.30
C LEU A 95 23.80 20.22 -2.85
N PHE A 96 23.80 18.89 -2.91
CA PHE A 96 24.94 18.01 -2.62
C PHE A 96 25.15 17.07 -3.82
N PRO A 97 25.92 17.48 -4.83
CA PRO A 97 26.12 16.69 -6.07
C PRO A 97 26.75 15.31 -5.82
N GLU A 98 27.44 15.16 -4.70
CA GLU A 98 28.09 13.93 -4.26
C GLU A 98 27.08 12.84 -3.83
N THR A 99 25.86 13.23 -3.46
CA THR A 99 24.86 12.32 -2.87
C THR A 99 23.56 12.22 -3.68
N ALA A 100 23.30 13.18 -4.58
CA ALA A 100 22.12 13.16 -5.45
C ALA A 100 22.43 13.73 -6.84
N GLY A 101 21.85 13.13 -7.88
CA GLY A 101 21.97 13.62 -9.27
C GLY A 101 21.06 14.81 -9.60
N ALA A 102 20.00 15.02 -8.81
CA ALA A 102 19.05 16.13 -8.94
C ALA A 102 18.21 16.27 -7.67
N ASN A 103 17.71 17.48 -7.43
CA ASN A 103 16.72 17.76 -6.39
C ASN A 103 15.31 17.82 -7.00
N LEU A 104 14.34 17.34 -6.23
CA LEU A 104 12.91 17.47 -6.55
C LEU A 104 12.26 18.41 -5.54
N ALA A 105 11.63 19.48 -6.04
CA ALA A 105 10.94 20.47 -5.21
C ALA A 105 9.61 20.85 -5.84
N GLY A 106 8.66 21.34 -5.05
CA GLY A 106 7.34 21.76 -5.53
C GLY A 106 6.25 21.46 -4.52
N GLU A 107 5.09 22.11 -4.69
CA GLU A 107 3.95 21.95 -3.79
C GLU A 107 3.46 20.49 -3.77
N ALA A 108 3.41 19.83 -4.93
CA ALA A 108 3.01 18.43 -5.02
C ALA A 108 3.97 17.50 -4.25
N VAL A 109 5.28 17.81 -4.23
CA VAL A 109 6.27 17.02 -3.49
C VAL A 109 6.03 17.13 -1.99
N VAL A 110 5.83 18.36 -1.51
CA VAL A 110 5.57 18.64 -0.09
C VAL A 110 4.25 17.99 0.35
N GLU A 111 3.22 18.08 -0.49
CA GLU A 111 1.93 17.44 -0.24
C GLU A 111 2.06 15.93 -0.16
N ALA A 112 2.69 15.26 -1.14
CA ALA A 112 2.88 13.81 -1.12
C ALA A 112 3.63 13.34 0.13
N VAL A 113 4.73 14.02 0.51
CA VAL A 113 5.51 13.69 1.72
C VAL A 113 4.69 13.89 2.99
N THR A 114 3.85 14.92 3.02
CA THR A 114 2.96 15.18 4.15
C THR A 114 1.90 14.09 4.25
N LEU A 115 1.30 13.73 3.12
CA LEU A 115 0.23 12.73 3.02
C LEU A 115 0.70 11.33 3.44
N GLU A 116 1.91 10.94 3.07
CA GLU A 116 2.52 9.67 3.49
C GLU A 116 2.63 9.55 5.03
N LYS A 117 2.75 10.70 5.72
CA LYS A 117 2.85 10.79 7.18
C LYS A 117 1.50 10.85 7.89
N THR A 118 0.44 11.33 7.25
CA THR A 118 -0.87 11.58 7.88
C THR A 118 -1.77 10.36 7.98
N GLY A 119 -1.37 9.22 7.43
CA GLY A 119 -2.16 7.99 7.41
C GLY A 119 -1.89 6.97 8.51
N GLY A 120 -2.73 5.92 8.52
CA GLY A 120 -2.52 4.73 9.35
C GLY A 120 -1.19 4.02 9.04
N LYS A 121 -0.73 3.20 9.99
CA LYS A 121 0.46 2.36 9.82
C LYS A 121 0.23 1.26 8.75
N GLY A 122 1.29 0.53 8.43
CA GLY A 122 1.25 -0.60 7.48
C GLY A 122 1.24 -0.14 6.02
N PRO A 123 1.11 -1.09 5.07
CA PRO A 123 1.16 -0.76 3.66
C PRO A 123 -0.08 -0.01 3.20
N ARG A 124 0.13 1.20 2.70
CA ARG A 124 -0.93 2.17 2.38
C ARG A 124 -0.54 3.02 1.20
N LEU A 125 -1.53 3.31 0.36
CA LEU A 125 -1.38 4.22 -0.76
C LEU A 125 -2.43 5.31 -0.63
N PHE A 126 -1.98 6.54 -0.44
CA PHE A 126 -2.84 7.69 -0.27
C PHE A 126 -2.84 8.56 -1.53
N VAL A 127 -3.94 9.26 -1.77
CA VAL A 127 -4.06 10.24 -2.85
C VAL A 127 -4.56 11.56 -2.26
N SER A 128 -4.01 12.68 -2.73
CA SER A 128 -4.48 14.00 -2.32
C SER A 128 -5.89 14.28 -2.84
N GLY A 129 -6.56 15.28 -2.27
CA GLY A 129 -7.89 15.73 -2.73
C GLY A 129 -7.91 16.03 -4.23
N ALA A 130 -6.89 16.73 -4.74
CA ALA A 130 -6.77 17.03 -6.17
C ALA A 130 -6.69 15.78 -7.05
N VAL A 131 -5.94 14.75 -6.62
CA VAL A 131 -5.86 13.48 -7.34
C VAL A 131 -7.19 12.73 -7.26
N ALA A 132 -7.84 12.72 -6.09
CA ALA A 132 -9.15 12.09 -5.91
C ALA A 132 -10.21 12.74 -6.81
N ASP A 133 -10.22 14.08 -6.92
CA ASP A 133 -11.14 14.81 -7.81
C ASP A 133 -10.93 14.42 -9.28
N LEU A 134 -9.67 14.31 -9.72
CA LEU A 134 -9.34 13.86 -11.07
C LEU A 134 -9.83 12.44 -11.34
N ILE A 135 -9.69 11.54 -10.37
CA ILE A 135 -10.22 10.16 -10.46
C ILE A 135 -11.75 10.17 -10.56
N MET A 136 -12.43 10.96 -9.73
CA MET A 136 -13.89 11.05 -9.72
C MET A 136 -14.45 11.69 -11.00
N GLN A 137 -13.72 12.62 -11.61
CA GLN A 137 -14.08 13.22 -12.90
C GLN A 137 -13.90 12.25 -14.07
N ASN A 138 -13.02 11.25 -13.93
CA ASN A 138 -12.72 10.25 -14.97
C ASN A 138 -13.53 8.94 -14.78
N THR A 139 -14.84 9.08 -14.57
CA THR A 139 -15.79 7.97 -14.27
C THR A 139 -16.36 7.27 -15.51
N GLY A 140 -15.64 7.28 -16.64
CA GLY A 140 -15.97 6.43 -17.77
C GLY A 140 -16.12 4.95 -17.37
N SER A 141 -16.72 4.13 -18.23
CA SER A 141 -16.96 2.69 -18.00
C SER A 141 -15.64 1.90 -17.84
N GLY A 142 -15.06 1.97 -16.64
CA GLY A 142 -13.75 1.39 -16.31
C GLY A 142 -12.87 2.24 -15.39
N GLY A 143 -13.34 3.40 -14.90
CA GLY A 143 -12.57 4.28 -14.02
C GLY A 143 -12.25 3.67 -12.65
N ILE A 144 -11.17 4.16 -12.02
CA ILE A 144 -10.61 3.61 -10.77
C ILE A 144 -11.27 4.16 -9.50
N SER A 145 -12.33 4.96 -9.62
CA SER A 145 -12.99 5.61 -8.48
C SER A 145 -13.56 4.62 -7.46
N TRP A 146 -13.92 3.41 -7.89
CA TRP A 146 -14.49 2.38 -7.03
C TRP A 146 -13.49 1.82 -5.99
N ILE A 147 -12.19 1.99 -6.21
CA ILE A 147 -11.14 1.62 -5.24
C ILE A 147 -10.69 2.80 -4.37
N LEU A 148 -11.36 3.95 -4.43
CA LEU A 148 -11.16 5.03 -3.47
C LEU A 148 -11.96 4.75 -2.21
N ASP A 149 -11.30 4.82 -1.06
CA ASP A 149 -11.89 4.63 0.27
C ASP A 149 -11.41 5.73 1.23
N ARG A 150 -12.12 5.90 2.34
CA ARG A 150 -11.82 6.86 3.42
C ARG A 150 -11.55 8.28 2.91
N CYS A 151 -12.37 8.73 1.97
CA CYS A 151 -12.28 10.06 1.42
C CYS A 151 -12.67 11.13 2.45
N SER A 152 -11.79 12.11 2.59
CA SER A 152 -11.96 13.38 3.29
C SER A 152 -11.57 14.51 2.34
N GLU A 153 -11.77 15.76 2.74
CA GLU A 153 -11.47 16.93 1.89
C GLU A 153 -10.07 16.91 1.26
N ASN A 154 -9.06 16.40 1.97
CA ASN A 154 -7.66 16.47 1.54
C ASN A 154 -6.99 15.11 1.27
N LEU A 155 -7.72 14.01 1.44
CA LEU A 155 -7.12 12.67 1.45
C LEU A 155 -8.16 11.62 1.09
N CYS A 156 -7.82 10.73 0.17
CA CYS A 156 -8.43 9.41 0.04
C CYS A 156 -7.34 8.33 0.13
N GLU A 157 -7.76 7.09 0.39
CA GLU A 157 -6.92 5.90 0.36
C GLU A 157 -7.27 5.06 -0.88
N LEU A 158 -6.26 4.59 -1.61
CA LEU A 158 -6.44 3.63 -2.70
C LEU A 158 -6.40 2.20 -2.15
N LEU A 159 -7.47 1.44 -2.39
CA LEU A 159 -7.59 0.01 -2.11
C LEU A 159 -6.78 -0.84 -3.09
N TRP A 160 -5.46 -0.63 -3.12
CA TRP A 160 -4.51 -1.23 -4.07
C TRP A 160 -4.46 -2.76 -4.10
N LEU A 161 -5.09 -3.46 -3.15
CA LEU A 161 -5.27 -4.91 -3.24
C LEU A 161 -6.15 -5.30 -4.44
N LEU A 162 -6.98 -4.37 -4.88
CA LEU A 162 -7.93 -4.53 -5.97
C LEU A 162 -7.34 -3.91 -7.23
N PRO A 163 -7.50 -4.57 -8.40
CA PRO A 163 -7.06 -4.00 -9.65
C PRO A 163 -7.90 -2.76 -10.01
N PRO A 164 -7.33 -1.78 -10.72
CA PRO A 164 -8.06 -0.64 -11.27
C PRO A 164 -9.37 -1.00 -12.01
N ASN A 165 -9.34 -2.08 -12.79
CA ASN A 165 -10.48 -2.57 -13.55
C ASN A 165 -11.12 -3.80 -12.86
N PRO A 166 -12.39 -3.72 -12.40
CA PRO A 166 -13.06 -4.82 -11.72
C PRO A 166 -13.14 -6.11 -12.55
N THR A 167 -13.23 -6.00 -13.88
CA THR A 167 -13.32 -7.18 -14.76
C THR A 167 -12.05 -8.02 -14.80
N ARG A 168 -10.92 -7.46 -14.31
CA ARG A 168 -9.62 -8.13 -14.23
C ARG A 168 -9.34 -8.74 -12.86
N ILE A 169 -10.31 -8.72 -11.93
CA ILE A 169 -10.12 -9.30 -10.60
C ILE A 169 -9.83 -10.79 -10.72
N ASN A 170 -8.79 -11.21 -10.00
CA ASN A 170 -8.48 -12.61 -9.74
C ASN A 170 -8.44 -12.82 -8.23
N GLY A 171 -9.53 -13.30 -7.67
CA GLY A 171 -9.70 -13.61 -6.24
C GLY A 171 -8.71 -14.66 -5.77
N GLY A 172 -8.20 -15.50 -6.68
CA GLY A 172 -7.12 -16.43 -6.37
C GLY A 172 -5.79 -15.74 -6.04
N MET A 173 -5.42 -14.68 -6.77
CA MET A 173 -4.22 -13.88 -6.47
C MET A 173 -4.42 -12.97 -5.26
N VAL A 174 -5.59 -12.33 -5.17
CA VAL A 174 -5.97 -11.51 -4.00
C VAL A 174 -5.96 -12.36 -2.73
N GLY A 175 -6.44 -13.61 -2.79
CA GLY A 175 -6.42 -14.58 -1.70
C GLY A 175 -5.01 -14.90 -1.19
N GLN A 176 -4.03 -15.07 -2.07
CA GLN A 176 -2.64 -15.33 -1.68
C GLN A 176 -2.03 -14.17 -0.90
N VAL A 177 -2.29 -12.93 -1.35
CA VAL A 177 -1.84 -11.73 -0.65
C VAL A 177 -2.57 -11.60 0.69
N ALA A 178 -3.88 -11.78 0.71
CA ALA A 178 -4.70 -11.69 1.93
C ALA A 178 -4.26 -12.73 2.98
N ASP A 179 -4.03 -13.98 2.59
CA ASP A 179 -3.53 -15.02 3.49
C ASP A 179 -2.13 -14.68 4.03
N ALA A 180 -1.24 -14.14 3.20
CA ALA A 180 0.07 -13.68 3.67
C ALA A 180 -0.04 -12.61 4.76
N VAL A 181 -0.95 -11.64 4.59
CA VAL A 181 -1.22 -10.62 5.62
C VAL A 181 -1.73 -11.25 6.91
N VAL A 182 -2.62 -12.24 6.82
CA VAL A 182 -3.12 -12.99 7.98
C VAL A 182 -2.00 -13.73 8.71
N ARG A 183 -1.11 -14.40 7.99
CA ARG A 183 0.06 -15.08 8.57
C ARG A 183 0.98 -14.08 9.28
N LEU A 184 1.26 -12.93 8.66
CA LEU A 184 2.07 -11.86 9.25
C LEU A 184 1.41 -11.25 10.49
N PHE A 185 0.10 -10.99 10.44
CA PHE A 185 -0.67 -10.53 11.59
C PHE A 185 -0.64 -11.53 12.75
N LYS A 186 -0.75 -12.83 12.49
CA LYS A 186 -0.58 -13.84 13.53
C LYS A 186 0.82 -13.80 14.16
N ARG A 187 1.85 -13.67 13.33
CA ARG A 187 3.25 -13.73 13.78
C ARG A 187 3.66 -12.49 14.58
N TYR A 188 3.19 -11.32 14.16
CA TYR A 188 3.70 -10.02 14.64
C TYR A 188 2.62 -9.08 15.20
N GLY A 189 1.34 -9.42 15.10
CA GLY A 189 0.22 -8.56 15.52
C GLY A 189 0.12 -8.35 17.04
N GLY A 190 0.71 -9.23 17.84
CA GLY A 190 0.87 -9.06 19.29
C GLY A 190 2.15 -8.37 19.72
N ASP A 191 3.05 -8.07 18.79
CA ASP A 191 4.32 -7.39 19.08
C ASP A 191 4.08 -5.90 19.32
N SER A 192 4.52 -5.35 20.46
CA SER A 192 4.29 -3.94 20.80
C SER A 192 4.98 -2.96 19.83
N GLN A 193 6.04 -3.38 19.13
CA GLN A 193 6.74 -2.54 18.16
C GLN A 193 6.05 -2.53 16.79
N PHE A 194 5.45 -3.64 16.38
CA PHE A 194 4.96 -3.81 15.00
C PHE A 194 3.45 -4.00 14.87
N SER A 195 2.73 -4.27 15.97
CA SER A 195 1.29 -4.55 16.00
C SER A 195 0.48 -3.55 15.18
N ALA A 196 0.71 -2.26 15.35
CA ALA A 196 0.00 -1.22 14.63
C ALA A 196 0.11 -1.35 13.10
N HIS A 197 1.26 -1.78 12.58
CA HIS A 197 1.46 -1.99 11.14
C HIS A 197 0.62 -3.16 10.63
N TYR A 198 0.63 -4.29 11.34
CA TYR A 198 -0.04 -5.50 10.88
C TYR A 198 -1.55 -5.49 11.14
N VAL A 199 -2.01 -4.85 12.22
CA VAL A 199 -3.45 -4.58 12.47
C VAL A 199 -4.00 -3.71 11.34
N ALA A 200 -3.29 -2.63 11.01
CA ALA A 200 -3.68 -1.77 9.92
C ALA A 200 -3.63 -2.54 8.59
N TYR A 201 -2.61 -3.36 8.34
CA TYR A 201 -2.57 -4.15 7.10
C TYR A 201 -3.79 -5.09 6.97
N LEU A 202 -4.18 -5.76 8.06
CA LEU A 202 -5.38 -6.59 8.07
C LEU A 202 -6.67 -5.77 7.85
N ASP A 203 -6.82 -4.60 8.49
CA ASP A 203 -7.94 -3.69 8.23
C ASP A 203 -8.05 -3.30 6.75
N PHE A 204 -6.92 -3.04 6.09
CA PHE A 204 -6.89 -2.73 4.66
C PHE A 204 -7.36 -3.89 3.80
N VAL A 205 -6.91 -5.11 4.09
CA VAL A 205 -7.40 -6.31 3.40
C VAL A 205 -8.91 -6.44 3.58
N VAL A 206 -9.42 -6.33 4.82
CA VAL A 206 -10.86 -6.47 5.09
C VAL A 206 -11.69 -5.41 4.36
N ARG A 207 -11.25 -4.14 4.32
CA ARG A 207 -11.93 -3.08 3.55
C ARG A 207 -11.91 -3.34 2.05
N SER A 208 -10.77 -3.80 1.53
CA SER A 208 -10.66 -4.22 0.13
C SER A 208 -11.63 -5.36 -0.20
N LEU A 209 -11.79 -6.34 0.69
CA LEU A 209 -12.74 -7.44 0.48
C LEU A 209 -14.20 -7.00 0.60
N LEU A 210 -14.51 -6.04 1.47
CA LEU A 210 -15.84 -5.44 1.55
C LEU A 210 -16.20 -4.69 0.26
N CYS A 211 -15.27 -3.87 -0.25
CA CYS A 211 -15.41 -3.21 -1.54
C CYS A 211 -15.56 -4.23 -2.69
N LEU A 212 -14.74 -5.29 -2.70
CA LEU A 212 -14.84 -6.36 -3.68
C LEU A 212 -16.19 -7.09 -3.63
N ARG A 213 -16.77 -7.27 -2.44
CA ARG A 213 -18.08 -7.94 -2.27
C ARG A 213 -19.19 -7.21 -3.02
N GLU A 214 -19.13 -5.88 -3.04
CA GLU A 214 -20.11 -5.05 -3.75
C GLU A 214 -20.01 -5.21 -5.28
N GLN A 215 -18.83 -5.59 -5.79
CA GLN A 215 -18.57 -5.77 -7.22
C GLN A 215 -18.73 -7.23 -7.68
N ASN A 216 -18.19 -8.19 -6.92
CA ASN A 216 -18.14 -9.59 -7.32
C ASN A 216 -18.03 -10.54 -6.11
N LEU A 217 -19.18 -11.04 -5.65
CA LEU A 217 -19.27 -11.98 -4.53
C LEU A 217 -18.52 -13.31 -4.77
N ASN A 218 -18.43 -13.77 -6.02
CA ASN A 218 -17.73 -15.03 -6.33
C ASN A 218 -16.22 -14.91 -6.10
N GLU A 219 -15.63 -13.77 -6.45
CA GLU A 219 -14.22 -13.50 -6.21
C GLU A 219 -13.93 -13.38 -4.71
N VAL A 220 -14.79 -12.73 -3.93
CA VAL A 220 -14.66 -12.73 -2.46
C VAL A 220 -14.66 -14.15 -1.89
N LYS A 221 -15.59 -15.00 -2.33
CA LYS A 221 -15.62 -16.41 -1.90
C LYS A 221 -14.34 -17.15 -2.28
N ALA A 222 -13.75 -16.85 -3.43
CA ALA A 222 -12.46 -17.42 -3.83
C ALA A 222 -11.32 -16.97 -2.90
N VAL A 223 -11.27 -15.68 -2.54
CA VAL A 223 -10.31 -15.16 -1.55
C VAL A 223 -10.48 -15.85 -0.21
N LEU A 224 -11.71 -15.88 0.33
CA LEU A 224 -12.00 -16.42 1.67
C LEU A 224 -11.64 -17.91 1.78
N ARG A 225 -11.74 -18.69 0.71
CA ARG A 225 -11.30 -20.11 0.68
C ARG A 225 -9.78 -20.27 0.81
N GLN A 226 -9.00 -19.26 0.47
CA GLN A 226 -7.55 -19.29 0.62
C GLN A 226 -7.08 -18.74 1.96
N MET A 227 -7.85 -17.84 2.57
CA MET A 227 -7.52 -17.27 3.87
C MET A 227 -7.76 -18.29 4.98
N ASP A 228 -6.80 -18.43 5.89
CA ASP A 228 -6.97 -19.22 7.12
C ASP A 228 -7.85 -18.47 8.15
N LEU A 229 -9.17 -18.45 7.91
CA LEU A 229 -10.14 -17.67 8.71
C LEU A 229 -10.26 -18.16 10.15
N GLU A 230 -10.25 -19.47 10.39
CA GLU A 230 -10.28 -20.06 11.74
C GLU A 230 -9.09 -19.55 12.57
N ARG A 231 -7.94 -19.42 11.94
CA ARG A 231 -6.72 -18.88 12.56
C ARG A 231 -6.82 -17.39 12.87
N ILE A 232 -7.55 -16.60 12.07
CA ILE A 232 -7.79 -15.18 12.36
C ILE A 232 -8.66 -15.03 13.61
N GLU A 233 -9.73 -15.82 13.74
CA GLU A 233 -10.60 -15.75 14.91
C GLU A 233 -9.86 -16.14 16.20
N LEU A 234 -9.02 -17.16 16.14
CA LEU A 234 -8.23 -17.61 17.29
C LEU A 234 -7.22 -16.54 17.73
N CYS A 235 -6.46 -15.97 16.79
CA CYS A 235 -5.50 -14.91 17.07
C CYS A 235 -6.19 -13.61 17.50
N GLY A 236 -7.29 -13.28 16.85
CA GLY A 236 -8.11 -12.10 17.16
C GLY A 236 -8.64 -12.10 18.59
N LYS A 237 -9.08 -13.26 19.09
CA LYS A 237 -9.50 -13.43 20.51
C LYS A 237 -8.37 -13.12 21.49
N HIS A 238 -7.11 -13.44 21.15
CA HIS A 238 -5.94 -13.12 21.98
C HIS A 238 -5.50 -11.65 21.84
N LEU A 239 -5.94 -10.97 20.79
CA LEU A 239 -5.61 -9.58 20.48
C LEU A 239 -6.79 -8.61 20.71
N MET A 240 -7.84 -9.02 21.43
CA MET A 240 -9.01 -8.17 21.70
C MET A 240 -8.68 -6.89 22.46
N GLY A 241 -7.54 -6.84 23.16
CA GLY A 241 -7.03 -5.62 23.81
C GLY A 241 -6.33 -4.64 22.86
N VAL A 242 -6.10 -5.02 21.60
CA VAL A 242 -5.46 -4.16 20.60
C VAL A 242 -6.54 -3.31 19.91
N PRO A 243 -6.40 -1.97 19.89
CA PRO A 243 -7.39 -1.09 19.26
C PRO A 243 -7.68 -1.47 17.80
N GLY A 244 -8.96 -1.50 17.43
CA GLY A 244 -9.42 -1.80 16.08
C GLY A 244 -9.63 -3.28 15.76
N VAL A 245 -8.96 -4.21 16.47
CA VAL A 245 -9.10 -5.66 16.22
C VAL A 245 -10.55 -6.15 16.33
N PRO A 246 -11.36 -5.77 17.34
CA PRO A 246 -12.74 -6.23 17.43
C PRO A 246 -13.58 -5.86 16.20
N VAL A 247 -13.43 -4.63 15.69
CA VAL A 247 -14.16 -4.12 14.51
C VAL A 247 -13.70 -4.85 13.24
N ILE A 248 -12.40 -5.14 13.11
CA ILE A 248 -11.87 -5.90 11.98
C ILE A 248 -12.47 -7.32 11.95
N LEU A 249 -12.54 -7.98 13.12
CA LEU A 249 -13.10 -9.33 13.23
C LEU A 249 -14.61 -9.36 12.92
N GLU A 250 -15.36 -8.37 13.38
CA GLU A 250 -16.79 -8.24 13.07
C GLU A 250 -17.02 -8.08 11.56
N ARG A 251 -16.26 -7.19 10.90
CA ARG A 251 -16.30 -7.03 9.45
C ARG A 251 -15.93 -8.31 8.71
N LEU A 252 -14.89 -9.00 9.15
CA LEU A 252 -14.49 -10.26 8.56
C LEU A 252 -15.59 -11.34 8.69
N LYS A 253 -16.29 -11.40 9.82
CA LYS A 253 -17.44 -12.31 9.99
C LYS A 253 -18.55 -12.00 9.00
N SER A 254 -18.88 -10.71 8.82
CA SER A 254 -19.88 -10.30 7.82
C SER A 254 -19.51 -10.63 6.37
N LEU A 255 -18.22 -10.86 6.06
CA LEU A 255 -17.80 -11.33 4.74
C LEU A 255 -18.09 -12.83 4.54
N CYS A 256 -18.25 -13.59 5.63
CA CYS A 256 -18.49 -15.02 5.62
C CYS A 256 -19.98 -15.40 5.61
N GLU A 257 -20.85 -14.47 6.01
CA GLU A 257 -22.32 -14.56 5.96
C GLU A 257 -22.86 -14.27 4.54
#